data_AF-A0A136KQB2-F1
#
_entry.id   AF-A0A136KQB2-F1
#
_cell.length_a   1.000
_cell.length_b   1.000
_cell.length_c   1.000
_cell.angle_alpha   90.00
_cell.angle_beta   90.00
_cell.angle_gamma   90.00
#
_symmetry.space_group_name_H-M   'P 1'
#
loop_
_entity.id
_entity.type
_entity.pdbx_description
1 polymer ?
#
loop_
_entity_poly.entity_id
_entity_poly.type
_entity_poly.pdbx_seq_one_letter_code
_entity_poly.pdbx_strand_id
1 'polypeptide(L)'
;MLYFPLQFNEKNLMPERTGAIVINNDGNVGLSPNALKNPNMRAIKIPEEPEIELPSIKDLDPLLAHQLEFTLSSYGDILPAEQLDHLRTFSERYVTSRHLRGAELETPELQTAREQKRAFHGEENHFFMVTCIDGRNIPTIMFTFIPRSEGGFIRTQAGDLAAFKQQFNSDEVRLDKNSDFYTRLKEILTKYPGESIYYGLDSHVGCAARGGMADAGGSTAQDGGLYEDVARKKKIAAELQRIGEELKSAGEPVATIIPDLFSFDPHKGTIIMGLKRYINDVDPEVGFSEEIREQLAQDGKIIDTWILLNDPIIVAELELHAPHRADFRSDYSGSVARNWQALTDLYNEGNGAVYRILKEKLHAIYDADGTLEEVLDHKAKLLMKNLVTRWSIGRNEPEWEFDTHQERVIAITERAYGPFIGNIDHFLVSSFEGDAEVLDNIQTANGLIRRFRRDRSIPDSSSDVLLIDNQAVIKDLIPNATPQEVETEWIKLQSVSCSIFSHIDWDNSAIQHYEPQHLRQIWYTALERARNEGFSIDSVAANKVFNGIWEVFNRMRAMLGHSAFSDHLKRGKTVVLNSIMDQNGRPRIIVPLIPHTNGSHPTLVQS
;
A
#
# COMPACT_ATOMS: atom_id res chain seq x y z
N MET A 1 41.78 -22.73 31.34
CA MET A 1 41.12 -21.42 31.55
C MET A 1 39.64 -21.64 31.25
N LEU A 2 38.79 -21.23 32.17
CA LEU A 2 37.53 -21.90 32.55
C LEU A 2 36.45 -21.99 31.45
N TYR A 3 36.00 -23.22 31.24
CA TYR A 3 34.78 -23.62 30.54
C TYR A 3 33.56 -23.32 31.42
N PHE A 4 32.54 -22.65 30.88
CA PHE A 4 31.18 -22.66 31.41
C PHE A 4 30.23 -23.08 30.28
N PRO A 5 29.53 -24.23 30.39
CA PRO A 5 28.45 -24.57 29.48
C PRO A 5 27.17 -23.91 29.98
N LEU A 6 26.60 -22.99 29.20
CA LEU A 6 25.21 -22.55 29.41
C LEU A 6 24.30 -23.54 28.68
N GLN A 7 23.71 -24.45 29.46
CA GLN A 7 22.53 -25.21 29.07
C GLN A 7 21.39 -24.21 28.83
N PHE A 8 20.91 -24.13 27.59
CA PHE A 8 19.66 -23.44 27.30
C PHE A 8 18.50 -24.33 27.75
N ASN A 9 17.75 -23.81 28.72
CA ASN A 9 16.56 -24.41 29.28
C ASN A 9 15.40 -24.12 28.33
N GLU A 10 14.85 -25.17 27.70
CA GLU A 10 13.56 -25.13 27.01
C GLU A 10 12.46 -24.86 28.06
N LYS A 11 12.07 -23.59 28.22
CA LYS A 11 10.77 -23.14 28.76
C LYS A 11 10.76 -21.60 28.84
N ASN A 12 10.34 -20.97 27.74
CA ASN A 12 9.67 -19.67 27.76
C ASN A 12 8.47 -19.77 26.84
N LEU A 13 7.50 -20.59 27.26
CA LEU A 13 6.11 -20.35 26.90
C LEU A 13 5.75 -19.00 27.54
N MET A 14 5.28 -18.06 26.72
CA MET A 14 4.73 -16.80 27.20
C MET A 14 3.66 -17.10 28.26
N PRO A 15 3.69 -16.46 29.45
CA PRO A 15 2.59 -16.60 30.37
C PRO A 15 1.36 -15.91 29.76
N GLU A 16 0.30 -16.70 29.54
CA GLU A 16 -1.05 -16.21 29.25
C GLU A 16 -1.37 -15.03 30.18
N ARG A 17 -1.55 -13.83 29.61
CA ARG A 17 -2.00 -12.65 30.34
C ARG A 17 -3.47 -12.80 30.70
N THR A 18 -3.79 -13.59 31.70
CA THR A 18 -5.08 -13.52 32.40
C THR A 18 -4.97 -12.56 33.60
N GLY A 19 -5.02 -11.26 33.33
CA GLY A 19 -5.12 -10.23 34.36
C GLY A 19 -6.58 -9.86 34.63
N ALA A 20 -7.07 -10.06 35.86
CA ALA A 20 -8.36 -9.52 36.27
C ALA A 20 -8.20 -8.04 36.69
N ILE A 21 -9.02 -7.16 36.12
CA ILE A 21 -9.11 -5.75 36.53
C ILE A 21 -9.92 -5.68 37.83
N VAL A 22 -9.36 -5.04 38.87
CA VAL A 22 -10.06 -4.80 40.15
C VAL A 22 -10.46 -3.34 40.23
N ILE A 23 -11.75 -3.09 40.47
CA ILE A 23 -12.28 -1.77 40.85
C ILE A 23 -12.64 -1.86 42.33
N ASN A 24 -12.01 -1.05 43.18
CA ASN A 24 -12.42 -0.94 44.58
C ASN A 24 -13.67 -0.02 44.71
N ASN A 25 -14.31 -0.02 45.88
CA ASN A 25 -15.51 0.79 46.12
C ASN A 25 -15.29 2.31 46.02
N ASP A 26 -14.03 2.75 45.90
CA ASP A 26 -13.63 4.15 45.77
C ASP A 26 -13.28 4.53 44.31
N GLY A 27 -13.47 3.63 43.34
CA GLY A 27 -13.26 3.89 41.91
C GLY A 27 -11.80 3.77 41.43
N ASN A 28 -10.87 3.31 42.27
CA ASN A 28 -9.47 3.11 41.87
C ASN A 28 -9.27 1.76 41.17
N VAL A 29 -8.57 1.80 40.03
CA VAL A 29 -8.21 0.64 39.22
C VAL A 29 -6.79 0.19 39.56
N GLY A 30 -6.60 -1.07 39.93
CA GLY A 30 -5.27 -1.63 40.20
C GLY A 30 -5.14 -3.11 39.83
N LEU A 31 -3.95 -3.50 39.38
CA LEU A 31 -3.58 -4.90 39.14
C LEU A 31 -2.98 -5.48 40.42
N SER A 32 -3.68 -6.42 41.07
CA SER A 32 -3.17 -7.11 42.27
C SER A 32 -3.20 -8.63 42.09
N PRO A 33 -2.05 -9.32 42.19
CA PRO A 33 -1.98 -10.79 42.15
C PRO A 33 -2.74 -11.49 43.29
N ASN A 34 -3.12 -10.77 44.35
CA ASN A 34 -3.78 -11.32 45.54
C ASN A 34 -5.32 -11.14 45.54
N ALA A 35 -5.91 -10.62 44.46
CA ALA A 35 -7.34 -10.33 44.39
C ALA A 35 -8.25 -11.58 44.41
N LEU A 36 -7.73 -12.75 44.07
CA LEU A 36 -8.50 -14.01 43.94
C LEU A 36 -9.01 -14.61 45.28
N LYS A 37 -8.83 -13.94 46.43
CA LYS A 37 -9.25 -14.44 47.76
C LYS A 37 -10.39 -13.67 48.42
N ASN A 38 -10.95 -12.63 47.79
CA ASN A 38 -12.05 -11.85 48.38
C ASN A 38 -13.42 -12.28 47.81
N PRO A 39 -14.33 -12.87 48.62
CA PRO A 39 -15.63 -13.37 48.15
C PRO A 39 -16.61 -12.29 47.68
N ASN A 40 -16.28 -11.00 47.82
CA ASN A 40 -17.12 -9.87 47.40
C ASN A 40 -16.68 -9.21 46.06
N MET A 41 -15.74 -9.79 45.31
CA MET A 41 -15.30 -9.24 44.02
C MET A 41 -15.91 -10.02 42.84
N ARG A 42 -16.64 -9.31 41.95
CA ARG A 42 -17.09 -9.86 40.67
C ARG A 42 -15.97 -9.74 39.65
N ALA A 43 -15.48 -10.88 39.16
CA ALA A 43 -14.58 -10.90 38.01
C ALA A 43 -15.36 -10.41 36.77
N ILE A 44 -14.94 -9.28 36.20
CA ILE A 44 -15.36 -8.89 34.86
C ILE A 44 -14.57 -9.78 33.91
N LYS A 45 -15.26 -10.73 33.27
CA LYS A 45 -14.65 -11.57 32.23
C LYS A 45 -14.31 -10.65 31.07
N ILE A 46 -13.02 -10.37 30.85
CA ILE A 46 -12.56 -9.75 29.62
C ILE A 46 -13.01 -10.70 28.50
N PRO A 47 -13.80 -10.25 27.52
CA PRO A 47 -14.13 -11.10 26.37
C PRO A 47 -12.81 -11.59 25.76
N GLU A 48 -12.66 -12.91 25.63
CA GLU A 48 -11.58 -13.46 24.82
C GLU A 48 -11.68 -12.81 23.44
N GLU A 49 -10.59 -12.22 22.96
CA GLU A 49 -10.55 -11.69 21.59
C GLU A 49 -10.93 -12.85 20.66
N PRO A 50 -11.92 -12.67 19.77
CA PRO A 50 -12.33 -13.74 18.88
C PRO A 50 -11.10 -14.21 18.10
N GLU A 51 -10.84 -15.51 18.10
CA GLU A 51 -9.78 -16.11 17.32
C GLU A 51 -10.05 -15.77 15.84
N ILE A 52 -9.20 -14.93 15.25
CA ILE A 52 -9.37 -14.49 13.86
C ILE A 52 -9.09 -15.70 12.96
N GLU A 53 -10.13 -16.21 12.32
CA GLU A 53 -9.98 -17.28 11.33
C GLU A 53 -9.18 -16.76 10.14
N LEU A 54 -8.01 -17.37 9.89
CA LEU A 54 -7.15 -16.97 8.78
C LEU A 54 -7.80 -17.39 7.45
N PRO A 55 -7.76 -16.52 6.41
CA PRO A 55 -8.31 -16.84 5.10
C PRO A 55 -7.70 -18.11 4.53
N SER A 56 -8.52 -18.93 3.88
CA SER A 56 -8.12 -20.20 3.31
C SER A 56 -8.50 -20.30 1.84
N ILE A 57 -7.86 -21.20 1.12
CA ILE A 57 -8.17 -21.44 -0.30
C ILE A 57 -9.65 -21.80 -0.55
N LYS A 58 -10.37 -22.30 0.46
CA LYS A 58 -11.80 -22.63 0.38
C LYS A 58 -12.70 -21.41 0.23
N ASP A 59 -12.19 -20.23 0.57
CA ASP A 59 -12.89 -18.96 0.43
C ASP A 59 -12.73 -18.35 -0.97
N LEU A 60 -11.97 -19.01 -1.85
CA LEU A 60 -11.84 -18.65 -3.27
C LEU A 60 -12.86 -19.40 -4.14
N ASP A 61 -13.16 -18.83 -5.30
CA ASP A 61 -13.82 -19.55 -6.37
C ASP A 61 -13.02 -20.83 -6.74
N PRO A 62 -13.67 -22.00 -6.94
CA PRO A 62 -12.96 -23.25 -7.22
C PRO A 62 -12.04 -23.21 -8.45
N LEU A 63 -12.39 -22.45 -9.49
CA LEU A 63 -11.54 -22.32 -10.67
C LEU A 63 -10.30 -21.48 -10.36
N LEU A 64 -10.45 -20.40 -9.59
CA LEU A 64 -9.32 -19.58 -9.16
C LEU A 64 -8.38 -20.35 -8.21
N ALA A 65 -8.94 -21.11 -7.27
CA ALA A 65 -8.19 -22.02 -6.41
C ALA A 65 -7.39 -23.03 -7.23
N HIS A 66 -8.02 -23.67 -8.21
CA HIS A 66 -7.37 -24.61 -9.11
C HIS A 66 -6.23 -23.97 -9.92
N GLN A 67 -6.44 -22.75 -10.46
CA GLN A 67 -5.40 -22.02 -11.19
C GLN A 67 -4.20 -21.66 -10.29
N LEU A 68 -4.44 -21.29 -9.04
CA LEU A 68 -3.38 -21.05 -8.05
C LEU A 68 -2.59 -22.32 -7.76
N GLU A 69 -3.26 -23.42 -7.43
CA GLU A 69 -2.63 -24.72 -7.18
C GLU A 69 -1.79 -25.19 -8.36
N PHE A 70 -2.35 -25.10 -9.58
CA PHE A 70 -1.66 -25.48 -10.80
C PHE A 70 -0.39 -24.62 -11.01
N THR A 71 -0.50 -23.31 -10.81
CA THR A 71 0.64 -22.38 -10.93
C THR A 71 1.72 -22.67 -9.90
N LEU A 72 1.36 -22.96 -8.65
CA LEU A 72 2.36 -23.27 -7.61
C LEU A 72 3.00 -24.65 -7.85
N SER A 73 2.23 -25.62 -8.36
CA SER A 73 2.73 -26.97 -8.65
C SER A 73 3.82 -26.97 -9.73
N SER A 74 3.80 -26.01 -10.67
CA SER A 74 4.82 -25.91 -11.73
C SER A 74 6.22 -25.56 -11.19
N TYR A 75 6.32 -25.08 -9.95
CA TYR A 75 7.59 -24.82 -9.27
C TYR A 75 8.10 -26.04 -8.47
N GLY A 76 7.36 -27.15 -8.44
CA GLY A 76 7.73 -28.33 -7.65
C GLY A 76 9.03 -29.00 -8.09
N ASP A 77 9.43 -28.83 -9.35
CA ASP A 77 10.71 -29.35 -9.87
C ASP A 77 11.91 -28.44 -9.53
N ILE A 78 11.65 -27.23 -9.02
CA ILE A 78 12.66 -26.19 -8.75
C ILE A 78 12.85 -25.98 -7.25
N LEU A 79 11.76 -26.08 -6.48
CA LEU A 79 11.73 -25.79 -5.05
C LEU A 79 11.82 -27.06 -4.20
N PRO A 80 12.61 -27.06 -3.11
CA PRO A 80 12.50 -28.07 -2.07
C PRO A 80 11.06 -28.16 -1.52
N ALA A 81 10.62 -29.37 -1.16
CA ALA A 81 9.25 -29.62 -0.70
C ALA A 81 8.79 -28.71 0.46
N GLU A 82 9.66 -28.45 1.44
CA GLU A 82 9.38 -27.56 2.57
C GLU A 82 9.15 -26.11 2.11
N GLN A 83 9.98 -25.62 1.19
CA GLN A 83 9.81 -24.27 0.64
C GLN A 83 8.55 -24.14 -0.21
N LEU A 84 8.20 -25.20 -0.95
CA LEU A 84 6.98 -25.25 -1.74
C LEU A 84 5.73 -25.25 -0.85
N ASP A 85 5.72 -26.01 0.24
CA ASP A 85 4.61 -26.06 1.19
C ASP A 85 4.40 -24.73 1.90
N HIS A 86 5.49 -24.10 2.32
CA HIS A 86 5.47 -22.75 2.88
C HIS A 86 4.93 -21.74 1.88
N LEU A 87 5.46 -21.73 0.65
CA LEU A 87 5.03 -20.84 -0.43
C LEU A 87 3.54 -21.03 -0.73
N ARG A 88 3.06 -22.27 -0.75
CA ARG A 88 1.66 -22.59 -0.99
C ARG A 88 0.78 -22.00 0.11
N THR A 89 1.08 -22.30 1.37
CA THR A 89 0.34 -21.75 2.52
C THR A 89 0.31 -20.22 2.51
N PHE A 90 1.44 -19.58 2.21
CA PHE A 90 1.52 -18.13 2.12
C PHE A 90 0.70 -17.57 0.94
N SER A 91 0.85 -18.15 -0.25
CA SER A 91 0.18 -17.67 -1.46
C SER A 91 -1.34 -17.83 -1.38
N GLU A 92 -1.82 -18.94 -0.80
CA GLU A 92 -3.25 -19.16 -0.53
C GLU A 92 -3.80 -18.07 0.38
N ARG A 93 -3.16 -17.81 1.53
CA ARG A 93 -3.59 -16.75 2.46
C ARG A 93 -3.56 -15.38 1.80
N TYR A 94 -2.50 -15.07 1.04
CA TYR A 94 -2.34 -13.78 0.37
C TYR A 94 -3.42 -13.54 -0.68
N VAL A 95 -3.59 -14.48 -1.62
CA VAL A 95 -4.58 -14.37 -2.71
C VAL A 95 -5.99 -14.32 -2.14
N THR A 96 -6.28 -15.12 -1.12
CA THR A 96 -7.59 -15.13 -0.46
C THR A 96 -7.87 -13.84 0.29
N SER A 97 -6.94 -13.36 1.13
CA SER A 97 -7.13 -12.10 1.84
C SER A 97 -7.32 -10.93 0.88
N ARG A 98 -6.60 -10.94 -0.25
CA ARG A 98 -6.78 -9.96 -1.30
C ARG A 98 -8.15 -10.02 -1.97
N HIS A 99 -8.64 -11.23 -2.24
CA HIS A 99 -9.98 -11.44 -2.79
C HIS A 99 -11.05 -10.88 -1.83
N LEU A 100 -10.96 -11.20 -0.54
CA LEU A 100 -11.86 -10.69 0.50
C LEU A 100 -11.80 -9.16 0.59
N ARG A 101 -10.60 -8.56 0.62
CA ARG A 101 -10.43 -7.10 0.64
C ARG A 101 -11.09 -6.41 -0.56
N GLY A 102 -11.00 -7.01 -1.74
CA GLY A 102 -11.69 -6.48 -2.92
C GLY A 102 -13.22 -6.59 -2.83
N ALA A 103 -13.75 -7.63 -2.19
CA ALA A 103 -15.19 -7.76 -1.94
C ALA A 103 -15.70 -6.77 -0.89
N GLU A 104 -14.90 -6.47 0.14
CA GLU A 104 -15.24 -5.45 1.16
C GLU A 104 -15.53 -4.09 0.53
N LEU A 105 -14.89 -3.73 -0.60
CA LEU A 105 -15.09 -2.45 -1.29
C LEU A 105 -16.53 -2.19 -1.74
N GLU A 106 -17.34 -3.24 -1.84
CA GLU A 106 -18.74 -3.19 -2.27
C GLU A 106 -19.73 -3.18 -1.09
N THR A 107 -19.24 -3.23 0.15
CA THR A 107 -20.06 -3.25 1.37
C THR A 107 -20.80 -1.91 1.58
N PRO A 108 -22.02 -1.94 2.16
CA PRO A 108 -22.78 -0.73 2.50
C PRO A 108 -22.00 0.23 3.41
N GLU A 109 -21.25 -0.30 4.37
CA GLU A 109 -20.44 0.46 5.33
C GLU A 109 -19.42 1.36 4.62
N LEU A 110 -18.73 0.83 3.59
CA LEU A 110 -17.81 1.63 2.80
C LEU A 110 -18.52 2.62 1.87
N GLN A 111 -19.75 2.36 1.44
CA GLN A 111 -20.51 3.37 0.68
C GLN A 111 -20.86 4.56 1.57
N THR A 112 -21.35 4.31 2.79
CA THR A 112 -21.59 5.39 3.77
C THR A 112 -20.31 6.16 4.08
N ALA A 113 -19.18 5.47 4.27
CA ALA A 113 -17.91 6.14 4.49
C ALA A 113 -17.47 7.01 3.30
N ARG A 114 -17.75 6.60 2.05
CA ARG A 114 -17.48 7.42 0.84
C ARG A 114 -18.34 8.68 0.80
N GLU A 115 -19.62 8.58 1.18
CA GLU A 115 -20.53 9.72 1.26
C GLU A 115 -20.07 10.71 2.34
N GLN A 116 -19.71 10.21 3.52
CA GLN A 116 -19.13 11.02 4.60
C GLN A 116 -17.82 11.69 4.16
N LYS A 117 -16.92 10.95 3.51
CA LYS A 117 -15.68 11.50 2.94
C LYS A 117 -15.97 12.65 1.98
N ARG A 118 -16.92 12.45 1.06
CA ARG A 118 -17.27 13.46 0.04
C ARG A 118 -17.85 14.71 0.69
N ALA A 119 -18.73 14.57 1.69
CA ALA A 119 -19.26 15.70 2.45
C ALA A 119 -18.17 16.43 3.27
N PHE A 120 -17.29 15.68 3.94
CA PHE A 120 -16.21 16.23 4.76
C PHE A 120 -15.20 17.06 3.94
N HIS A 121 -14.90 16.61 2.72
CA HIS A 121 -13.96 17.31 1.85
C HIS A 121 -14.61 18.32 0.91
N GLY A 122 -15.87 18.15 0.53
CA GLY A 122 -16.56 18.92 -0.52
C GLY A 122 -16.51 18.22 -1.88
N GLU A 123 -17.56 18.38 -2.68
CA GLU A 123 -17.74 17.67 -3.95
C GLU A 123 -16.75 18.07 -5.06
N GLU A 124 -16.12 19.24 -4.95
CA GLU A 124 -15.18 19.80 -5.93
C GLU A 124 -13.71 19.55 -5.54
N ASN A 125 -13.46 18.70 -4.54
CA ASN A 125 -12.14 18.48 -3.97
C ASN A 125 -11.68 17.02 -4.10
N HIS A 126 -10.57 16.80 -4.81
CA HIS A 126 -9.99 15.47 -5.05
C HIS A 126 -8.66 15.29 -4.36
N PHE A 127 -8.38 14.07 -3.89
CA PHE A 127 -7.17 13.77 -3.11
C PHE A 127 -6.32 12.71 -3.78
N PHE A 128 -5.19 13.13 -4.32
CA PHE A 128 -4.17 12.23 -4.82
C PHE A 128 -2.96 12.26 -3.91
N MET A 129 -2.22 11.16 -3.81
CA MET A 129 -0.99 11.13 -3.02
C MET A 129 0.07 10.25 -3.64
N VAL A 130 1.33 10.58 -3.40
CA VAL A 130 2.48 9.73 -3.70
C VAL A 130 3.17 9.41 -2.38
N THR A 131 3.27 8.11 -2.06
CA THR A 131 3.93 7.62 -0.85
C THR A 131 5.02 6.60 -1.19
N CYS A 132 5.82 6.22 -0.20
CA CYS A 132 6.86 5.22 -0.39
C CYS A 132 6.29 3.80 -0.56
N ILE A 133 7.01 2.95 -1.29
CA ILE A 133 6.75 1.51 -1.35
C ILE A 133 6.91 0.79 0.00
N ASP A 134 7.54 1.41 1.00
CA ASP A 134 7.76 0.89 2.36
C ASP A 134 6.46 0.30 2.94
N GLY A 135 6.45 -0.97 3.33
CA GLY A 135 5.26 -1.68 3.77
C GLY A 135 4.63 -1.11 5.05
N ARG A 136 5.33 -0.26 5.79
CA ARG A 136 4.80 0.47 6.96
C ARG A 136 4.07 1.75 6.56
N ASN A 137 4.27 2.22 5.33
CA ASN A 137 3.75 3.47 4.79
C ASN A 137 2.48 3.24 3.93
N ILE A 138 1.42 2.76 4.58
CA ILE A 138 0.16 2.38 3.92
C ILE A 138 -0.90 3.49 4.10
N PRO A 139 -1.42 4.13 3.03
CA PRO A 139 -2.41 5.21 3.13
C PRO A 139 -3.64 4.89 3.99
N THR A 140 -4.07 3.63 3.99
CA THR A 140 -5.18 3.13 4.82
C THR A 140 -4.95 3.38 6.31
N ILE A 141 -3.77 3.03 6.84
CA ILE A 141 -3.45 3.17 8.28
C ILE A 141 -2.91 4.56 8.62
N MET A 142 -2.49 5.33 7.62
CA MET A 142 -2.09 6.73 7.83
C MET A 142 -3.31 7.64 8.00
N PHE A 143 -4.37 7.41 7.20
CA PHE A 143 -5.43 8.40 6.97
C PHE A 143 -6.85 7.82 6.84
N THR A 144 -7.09 6.56 7.20
CA THR A 144 -8.37 5.87 6.93
C THR A 144 -8.77 6.01 5.45
N PHE A 145 -7.82 5.76 4.54
CA PHE A 145 -8.06 5.90 3.11
C PHE A 145 -9.12 4.91 2.63
N ILE A 146 -10.05 5.38 1.79
CA ILE A 146 -11.09 4.56 1.16
C ILE A 146 -10.75 4.32 -0.31
N PRO A 147 -10.45 3.09 -0.75
CA PRO A 147 -10.32 2.74 -2.15
C PRO A 147 -11.56 3.08 -2.98
N ARG A 148 -11.32 3.41 -4.25
CA ARG A 148 -12.37 3.80 -5.22
C ARG A 148 -13.21 5.02 -4.82
N SER A 149 -12.70 5.86 -3.93
CA SER A 149 -13.27 7.19 -3.68
C SER A 149 -12.63 8.23 -4.61
N GLU A 150 -13.19 9.45 -4.68
CA GLU A 150 -12.62 10.58 -5.43
C GLU A 150 -11.17 10.83 -5.00
N GLY A 151 -10.20 10.53 -5.89
CA GLY A 151 -8.78 10.50 -5.59
C GLY A 151 -8.05 9.19 -5.91
N GLY A 152 -6.82 9.05 -5.40
CA GLY A 152 -5.99 7.87 -5.60
C GLY A 152 -4.62 7.98 -4.93
N PHE A 153 -3.85 6.89 -4.92
CA PHE A 153 -2.47 6.95 -4.47
C PHE A 153 -1.55 6.18 -5.41
N ILE A 154 -0.31 6.63 -5.51
CA ILE A 154 0.77 5.97 -6.21
C ILE A 154 1.86 5.68 -5.18
N ARG A 155 2.48 4.50 -5.24
CA ARG A 155 3.59 4.15 -4.36
C ARG A 155 4.82 3.84 -5.20
N THR A 156 5.90 4.54 -4.91
CA THR A 156 7.19 4.41 -5.61
C THR A 156 8.34 4.45 -4.61
N GLN A 157 9.56 4.14 -5.05
CA GLN A 157 10.72 4.25 -4.18
C GLN A 157 10.84 5.69 -3.64
N ALA A 158 10.88 5.84 -2.31
CA ALA A 158 10.86 7.14 -1.62
C ALA A 158 9.68 8.06 -1.99
N GLY A 159 8.60 7.50 -2.57
CA GLY A 159 7.50 8.28 -3.15
C GLY A 159 7.96 9.27 -4.24
N ASP A 160 9.14 9.07 -4.83
CA ASP A 160 9.69 9.88 -5.90
C ASP A 160 9.40 9.19 -7.23
N LEU A 161 8.76 9.89 -8.16
CA LEU A 161 8.44 9.34 -9.47
C LEU A 161 9.63 9.59 -10.40
N ALA A 162 10.14 8.53 -11.04
CA ALA A 162 11.31 8.59 -11.91
C ALA A 162 11.18 9.62 -13.06
N ALA A 163 9.94 9.95 -13.43
CA ALA A 163 9.61 10.95 -14.43
C ALA A 163 10.07 12.39 -14.05
N PHE A 164 10.23 12.70 -12.76
CA PHE A 164 10.79 13.97 -12.32
C PHE A 164 12.32 13.94 -12.39
N LYS A 165 12.90 14.68 -13.33
CA LYS A 165 14.34 14.70 -13.55
C LYS A 165 14.93 16.02 -13.09
N GLN A 166 16.08 15.97 -12.42
CA GLN A 166 16.88 17.16 -12.19
C GLN A 166 17.49 17.61 -13.52
N GLN A 167 17.38 18.91 -13.83
CA GLN A 167 17.98 19.46 -15.03
C GLN A 167 19.51 19.51 -14.90
N PHE A 168 20.20 19.25 -16.01
CA PHE A 168 21.66 19.29 -16.06
C PHE A 168 22.17 20.69 -15.66
N ASN A 169 23.09 20.75 -14.69
CA ASN A 169 23.63 21.99 -14.11
C ASN A 169 22.58 22.95 -13.53
N SER A 170 21.44 22.44 -13.07
CA SER A 170 20.39 23.24 -12.44
C SER A 170 19.86 22.55 -11.18
N ASP A 171 19.46 23.34 -10.21
CA ASP A 171 18.73 22.87 -9.04
C ASP A 171 17.26 22.59 -9.33
N GLU A 172 16.79 22.91 -10.53
CA GLU A 172 15.41 22.73 -10.94
C GLU A 172 15.10 21.26 -11.27
N VAL A 173 13.87 20.88 -10.90
CA VAL A 173 13.27 19.59 -11.23
C VAL A 173 12.22 19.83 -12.28
N ARG A 174 12.23 19.03 -13.34
CA ARG A 174 11.21 19.05 -14.39
C ARG A 174 10.56 17.70 -14.58
N LEU A 175 9.28 17.70 -14.89
CA LEU A 175 8.60 16.49 -15.30
C LEU A 175 8.89 16.21 -16.78
N ASP A 176 9.33 15.00 -17.09
CA ASP A 176 9.49 14.55 -18.47
C ASP A 176 8.13 14.51 -19.18
N LYS A 177 7.93 15.40 -20.16
CA LYS A 177 6.67 15.53 -20.91
C LYS A 177 6.33 14.29 -21.75
N ASN A 178 7.31 13.41 -22.00
CA ASN A 178 7.10 12.16 -22.72
C ASN A 178 6.83 10.96 -21.80
N SER A 179 6.81 11.16 -20.48
CA SER A 179 6.53 10.09 -19.53
C SER A 179 5.05 9.72 -19.50
N ASP A 180 4.76 8.46 -19.17
CA ASP A 180 3.40 7.99 -18.91
C ASP A 180 2.76 8.77 -17.76
N PHE A 181 3.54 9.10 -16.72
CA PHE A 181 3.07 9.92 -15.61
C PHE A 181 2.60 11.31 -16.05
N TYR A 182 3.33 12.01 -16.94
CA TYR A 182 2.88 13.31 -17.46
C TYR A 182 1.53 13.19 -18.18
N THR A 183 1.37 12.16 -19.00
CA THR A 183 0.10 11.89 -19.71
C THR A 183 -1.03 11.68 -18.71
N ARG A 184 -0.82 10.87 -17.67
CA ARG A 184 -1.82 10.63 -16.61
C ARG A 184 -2.12 11.86 -15.77
N LEU A 185 -1.11 12.66 -15.42
CA LEU A 185 -1.30 13.91 -14.71
C LEU A 185 -2.19 14.85 -15.52
N LYS A 186 -1.92 14.98 -16.83
CA LYS A 186 -2.76 15.79 -17.73
C LYS A 186 -4.20 15.26 -17.81
N GLU A 187 -4.39 13.96 -17.93
CA GLU A 187 -5.72 13.33 -17.92
C GLU A 187 -6.48 13.63 -16.61
N ILE A 188 -5.82 13.52 -15.46
CA ILE A 188 -6.41 13.81 -14.15
C ILE A 188 -6.81 15.28 -14.03
N LEU A 189 -5.92 16.21 -14.44
CA LEU A 189 -6.20 17.64 -14.40
C LEU A 189 -7.35 18.05 -15.31
N THR A 190 -7.46 17.46 -16.49
CA THR A 190 -8.52 17.74 -17.47
C THR A 190 -9.86 17.08 -17.12
N LYS A 191 -9.84 16.01 -16.31
CA LYS A 191 -11.06 15.31 -15.87
C LYS A 191 -11.94 16.14 -14.93
N TYR A 192 -11.34 17.04 -14.15
CA TYR A 192 -12.01 17.83 -13.10
C TYR A 192 -11.87 19.34 -13.36
N PRO A 193 -12.36 19.86 -14.50
CA PRO A 193 -12.13 21.24 -14.90
C PRO A 193 -12.75 22.22 -13.89
N GLY A 194 -11.95 23.17 -13.40
CA GLY A 194 -12.40 24.19 -12.43
C GLY A 194 -12.42 23.73 -10.97
N GLU A 195 -12.19 22.45 -10.71
CA GLU A 195 -12.16 21.85 -9.37
C GLU A 195 -10.74 21.88 -8.77
N SER A 196 -10.58 21.40 -7.53
CA SER A 196 -9.29 21.38 -6.82
C SER A 196 -8.76 19.95 -6.64
N ILE A 197 -7.47 19.79 -6.91
CA ILE A 197 -6.72 18.55 -6.70
C ILE A 197 -5.65 18.78 -5.64
N TYR A 198 -5.87 18.23 -4.45
CA TYR A 198 -4.86 18.20 -3.40
C TYR A 198 -3.93 17.00 -3.63
N TYR A 199 -2.65 17.28 -3.82
CA TYR A 199 -1.64 16.30 -4.19
C TYR A 199 -0.64 16.08 -3.05
N GLY A 200 -0.90 15.08 -2.22
CA GLY A 200 -0.08 14.70 -1.08
C GLY A 200 1.29 14.17 -1.51
N LEU A 201 2.35 14.76 -0.96
CA LEU A 201 3.75 14.37 -1.16
C LEU A 201 4.33 13.98 0.18
N ASP A 202 4.49 12.69 0.41
CA ASP A 202 5.03 12.15 1.65
C ASP A 202 6.56 12.08 1.61
N SER A 203 7.18 12.57 2.69
CA SER A 203 8.59 12.38 3.02
C SER A 203 8.72 11.66 4.35
N HIS A 204 8.53 10.35 4.35
CA HIS A 204 8.48 9.60 5.60
C HIS A 204 9.84 9.47 6.30
N VAL A 205 9.79 9.41 7.62
CA VAL A 205 10.95 9.25 8.50
C VAL A 205 11.58 7.86 8.28
N GLY A 206 12.92 7.80 8.25
CA GLY A 206 13.66 6.53 8.16
C GLY A 206 13.53 5.82 6.81
N CYS A 207 13.35 6.56 5.72
CA CYS A 207 13.24 5.99 4.37
C CYS A 207 14.53 5.31 3.94
N ALA A 208 14.55 3.97 3.93
CA ALA A 208 15.72 3.18 3.54
C ALA A 208 16.23 3.50 2.13
N ALA A 209 15.31 3.82 1.21
CA ALA A 209 15.67 4.22 -0.15
C ALA A 209 16.42 5.56 -0.19
N ARG A 210 16.02 6.54 0.62
CA ARG A 210 16.69 7.84 0.68
C ARG A 210 17.99 7.77 1.45
N GLY A 211 18.03 7.09 2.59
CA GLY A 211 19.28 6.82 3.30
C GLY A 211 20.32 6.18 2.38
N GLY A 212 19.93 5.18 1.58
CA GLY A 212 20.83 4.56 0.60
C GLY A 212 21.30 5.49 -0.53
N MET A 213 20.45 6.42 -0.98
CA MET A 213 20.84 7.43 -1.97
C MET A 213 21.83 8.46 -1.40
N ALA A 214 21.60 8.92 -0.17
CA ALA A 214 22.49 9.84 0.55
C ALA A 214 23.87 9.21 0.78
N ASP A 215 23.88 7.96 1.29
CA ASP A 215 25.11 7.21 1.54
C ASP A 215 25.96 7.03 0.26
N ALA A 216 25.30 6.73 -0.87
CA ALA A 216 25.97 6.59 -2.17
C ALA A 216 26.55 7.91 -2.70
N GLY A 217 25.95 9.05 -2.31
CA GLY A 217 26.46 10.40 -2.59
C GLY A 217 27.62 10.83 -1.68
N GLY A 218 28.01 10.01 -0.70
CA GLY A 218 29.07 10.31 0.27
C GLY A 218 28.62 11.12 1.48
N SER A 219 27.31 11.33 1.67
CA SER A 219 26.74 12.00 2.83
C SER A 219 26.15 10.95 3.78
N THR A 220 26.60 10.91 5.03
CA THR A 220 25.95 10.07 6.05
C THR A 220 24.86 10.88 6.73
N ALA A 221 23.66 10.91 6.13
CA ALA A 221 22.55 11.69 6.65
C ALA A 221 22.11 11.15 8.02
N GLN A 222 22.26 11.95 9.09
CA GLN A 222 21.92 11.56 10.46
C GLN A 222 20.41 11.34 10.66
N ASP A 223 19.58 11.97 9.83
CA ASP A 223 18.13 11.87 9.86
C ASP A 223 17.56 10.77 8.94
N GLY A 224 18.42 9.91 8.37
CA GLY A 224 18.01 8.85 7.46
C GLY A 224 17.56 9.33 6.08
N GLY A 225 17.92 10.56 5.69
CA GLY A 225 17.61 11.15 4.37
C GLY A 225 16.30 11.94 4.33
N LEU A 226 15.71 12.26 5.49
CA LEU A 226 14.45 13.01 5.59
C LEU A 226 14.60 14.43 5.03
N TYR A 227 15.66 15.14 5.38
CA TYR A 227 15.97 16.48 4.89
C TYR A 227 16.04 16.52 3.36
N GLU A 228 16.83 15.62 2.75
CA GLU A 228 16.98 15.56 1.31
C GLU A 228 15.66 15.26 0.61
N ASP A 229 14.84 14.38 1.19
CA ASP A 229 13.54 14.07 0.61
C ASP A 229 12.56 15.25 0.70
N VAL A 230 12.48 15.95 1.84
CA VAL A 230 11.67 17.16 1.98
C VAL A 230 12.11 18.24 0.98
N ALA A 231 13.43 18.42 0.79
CA ALA A 231 13.98 19.34 -0.20
C ALA A 231 13.56 18.94 -1.62
N ARG A 232 13.63 17.64 -1.92
CA ARG A 232 13.24 17.08 -3.22
C ARG A 232 11.74 17.25 -3.49
N LYS A 233 10.87 16.95 -2.53
CA LYS A 233 9.41 17.12 -2.66
C LYS A 233 9.03 18.59 -2.83
N LYS A 234 9.75 19.52 -2.20
CA LYS A 234 9.55 20.96 -2.40
C LYS A 234 9.76 21.36 -3.86
N LYS A 235 10.78 20.80 -4.53
CA LYS A 235 11.03 21.02 -5.96
C LYS A 235 9.97 20.37 -6.85
N ILE A 236 9.51 19.16 -6.50
CA ILE A 236 8.40 18.47 -7.22
C ILE A 236 7.10 19.27 -7.14
N ALA A 237 6.77 19.79 -5.95
CA ALA A 237 5.59 20.62 -5.75
C ALA A 237 5.58 21.86 -6.64
N ALA A 238 6.72 22.56 -6.73
CA ALA A 238 6.84 23.71 -7.61
C ALA A 238 6.63 23.35 -9.09
N GLU A 239 7.14 22.20 -9.53
CA GLU A 239 6.94 21.73 -10.90
C GLU A 239 5.48 21.35 -11.20
N LEU A 240 4.79 20.70 -10.24
CA LEU A 240 3.36 20.38 -10.36
C LEU A 240 2.52 21.64 -10.54
N GLN A 241 2.77 22.67 -9.73
CA GLN A 241 2.08 23.96 -9.85
C GLN A 241 2.35 24.62 -11.20
N ARG A 242 3.61 24.65 -11.63
CA ARG A 242 4.01 25.21 -12.93
C ARG A 242 3.29 24.54 -14.11
N ILE A 243 3.13 23.22 -14.07
CA ILE A 243 2.39 22.48 -15.12
C ILE A 243 0.91 22.90 -15.14
N GLY A 244 0.28 22.99 -13.97
CA GLY A 244 -1.11 23.46 -13.88
C GLY A 244 -1.28 24.86 -14.46
N GLU A 245 -0.36 25.78 -14.13
CA GLU A 245 -0.34 27.15 -14.67
C GLU A 245 -0.09 27.19 -16.19
N GLU A 246 0.82 26.35 -16.70
CA GLU A 246 1.12 26.24 -18.13
C GLU A 246 -0.13 25.79 -18.91
N LEU A 247 -0.85 24.77 -18.43
CA LEU A 247 -2.07 24.27 -19.07
C LEU A 247 -3.20 25.31 -19.01
N LYS A 248 -3.39 25.98 -17.87
CA LYS A 248 -4.37 27.08 -17.75
C LYS A 248 -4.05 28.24 -18.70
N SER A 249 -2.78 28.63 -18.80
CA SER A 249 -2.31 29.70 -19.70
C SER A 249 -2.49 29.35 -21.18
N ALA A 250 -2.45 28.05 -21.51
CA ALA A 250 -2.76 27.54 -22.83
C ALA A 250 -4.27 27.48 -23.14
N GLY A 251 -5.13 27.87 -22.19
CA GLY A 251 -6.59 27.83 -22.32
C GLY A 251 -7.20 26.44 -22.13
N GLU A 252 -6.45 25.48 -21.58
CA GLU A 252 -7.01 24.15 -21.28
C GLU A 252 -7.91 24.22 -20.04
N PRO A 253 -9.12 23.64 -20.07
CA PRO A 253 -9.99 23.57 -18.90
C PRO A 253 -9.45 22.50 -17.95
N VAL A 254 -8.70 22.93 -16.93
CA VAL A 254 -8.04 22.05 -15.97
C VAL A 254 -8.35 22.40 -14.52
N ALA A 255 -8.22 21.41 -13.64
CA ALA A 255 -8.25 21.58 -12.19
C ALA A 255 -7.09 22.44 -11.67
N THR A 256 -7.25 22.99 -10.47
CA THR A 256 -6.15 23.59 -9.70
C THR A 256 -5.43 22.51 -8.91
N ILE A 257 -4.14 22.29 -9.18
CA ILE A 257 -3.31 21.37 -8.38
C ILE A 257 -2.66 22.09 -7.20
N ILE A 258 -2.84 21.53 -6.00
CA ILE A 258 -2.37 22.07 -4.73
C ILE A 258 -1.49 21.00 -4.07
N PRO A 259 -0.16 21.10 -4.19
CA PRO A 259 0.74 20.15 -3.53
C PRO A 259 0.71 20.30 -2.02
N ASP A 260 0.52 19.19 -1.31
CA ASP A 260 0.54 19.15 0.16
C ASP A 260 1.68 18.25 0.66
N LEU A 261 2.70 18.87 1.26
CA LEU A 261 3.87 18.14 1.77
C LEU A 261 3.67 17.84 3.24
N PHE A 262 3.86 16.58 3.59
CA PHE A 262 3.88 16.07 4.97
C PHE A 262 4.93 14.97 5.09
N SER A 263 5.26 14.59 6.32
CA SER A 263 6.18 13.51 6.63
C SER A 263 5.50 12.53 7.56
N PHE A 264 5.28 11.29 7.11
CA PHE A 264 4.79 10.23 7.97
C PHE A 264 5.92 9.63 8.81
N ASP A 265 5.68 9.37 10.09
CA ASP A 265 6.59 8.64 10.97
C ASP A 265 6.06 7.22 11.15
N PRO A 266 6.61 6.22 10.41
CA PRO A 266 6.13 4.85 10.49
C PRO A 266 6.43 4.19 11.83
N HIS A 267 7.32 4.74 12.67
CA HIS A 267 7.59 4.20 14.00
C HIS A 267 6.52 4.58 15.01
N LYS A 268 5.89 5.74 14.81
CA LYS A 268 4.87 6.29 15.71
C LYS A 268 3.47 6.25 15.11
N GLY A 269 3.30 5.99 13.82
CA GLY A 269 2.00 6.05 13.13
C GLY A 269 1.44 7.46 12.99
N THR A 270 2.29 8.48 13.10
CA THR A 270 1.93 9.90 13.17
C THR A 270 2.42 10.66 11.94
N ILE A 271 1.85 11.83 11.67
CA ILE A 271 2.37 12.75 10.64
C ILE A 271 2.94 14.03 11.24
N ILE A 272 3.86 14.59 10.48
CA ILE A 272 4.56 15.85 10.75
C ILE A 272 4.31 16.79 9.57
N MET A 273 3.87 18.01 9.88
CA MET A 273 3.58 19.03 8.87
C MET A 273 4.32 20.33 9.20
N GLY A 274 4.94 20.94 8.18
CA GLY A 274 5.65 22.22 8.32
C GLY A 274 7.14 22.18 7.95
N LEU A 275 7.76 21.00 7.92
CA LEU A 275 9.22 20.84 7.72
C LEU A 275 9.77 21.59 6.50
N LYS A 276 9.02 21.63 5.39
CA LYS A 276 9.44 22.34 4.16
C LYS A 276 9.81 23.82 4.36
N ARG A 277 9.27 24.47 5.40
CA ARG A 277 9.54 25.88 5.72
C ARG A 277 10.94 26.08 6.27
N TYR A 278 11.48 25.07 6.95
CA TYR A 278 12.73 25.15 7.70
C TYR A 278 13.89 24.46 6.99
N ILE A 279 13.72 24.10 5.70
CA ILE A 279 14.77 23.46 4.90
C ILE A 279 16.05 24.31 4.80
N ASN A 280 15.91 25.64 4.86
CA ASN A 280 17.04 26.57 4.80
C ASN A 280 17.62 26.90 6.18
N ASP A 281 16.92 26.53 7.25
CA ASP A 281 17.28 26.86 8.64
C ASP A 281 17.97 25.69 9.37
N VAL A 282 18.01 24.53 8.70
CA VAL A 282 18.58 23.28 9.21
C VAL A 282 19.86 22.97 8.46
N ASP A 283 20.89 22.58 9.21
CA ASP A 283 22.16 22.11 8.65
C ASP A 283 21.91 20.81 7.85
N PRO A 284 22.23 20.76 6.55
CA PRO A 284 22.06 19.55 5.74
C PRO A 284 22.79 18.31 6.25
N GLU A 285 23.90 18.46 6.98
CA GLU A 285 24.65 17.32 7.55
C GLU A 285 23.92 16.69 8.74
N VAL A 286 23.16 17.49 9.51
CA VAL A 286 22.36 17.02 10.65
C VAL A 286 20.95 16.61 10.18
N GLY A 287 20.37 17.39 9.28
CA GLY A 287 19.04 17.17 8.74
C GLY A 287 17.91 17.35 9.78
N PHE A 288 16.74 16.78 9.51
CA PHE A 288 15.60 16.80 10.43
C PHE A 288 15.67 15.63 11.43
N SER A 289 16.71 15.60 12.26
CA SER A 289 16.85 14.62 13.35
C SER A 289 15.65 14.64 14.30
N GLU A 290 15.49 13.60 15.14
CA GLU A 290 14.41 13.58 16.14
C GLU A 290 14.47 14.81 17.07
N GLU A 291 15.66 15.18 17.54
CA GLU A 291 15.86 16.34 18.42
C GLU A 291 15.45 17.66 17.73
N ILE A 292 15.78 17.83 16.45
CA ILE A 292 15.39 19.02 15.68
C ILE A 292 13.88 19.05 15.48
N ARG A 293 13.25 17.92 15.14
CA ARG A 293 11.80 17.82 15.00
C ARG A 293 11.09 18.15 16.31
N GLU A 294 11.55 17.61 17.43
CA GLU A 294 11.02 17.91 18.76
C GLU A 294 11.14 19.40 19.10
N GLN A 295 12.29 20.01 18.87
CA GLN A 295 12.50 21.45 19.11
C GLN A 295 11.58 22.31 18.23
N LEU A 296 11.49 22.01 16.94
CA LEU A 296 10.59 22.74 16.02
C LEU A 296 9.12 22.61 16.44
N ALA A 297 8.72 21.45 16.94
CA ALA A 297 7.34 21.25 17.38
C ALA A 297 7.05 21.96 18.71
N GLN A 298 8.00 21.97 19.65
CA GLN A 298 7.92 22.75 20.89
C GLN A 298 7.84 24.26 20.62
N ASP A 299 8.58 24.75 19.63
CA ASP A 299 8.56 26.14 19.17
C ASP A 299 7.25 26.52 18.43
N GLY A 300 6.35 25.55 18.17
CA GLY A 300 5.13 25.76 17.39
C GLY A 300 5.38 26.02 15.90
N LYS A 301 6.58 25.68 15.40
CA LYS A 301 7.02 25.86 14.01
C LYS A 301 6.52 24.75 13.09
N ILE A 302 6.30 23.57 13.64
CA ILE A 302 5.71 22.42 12.94
C ILE A 302 4.59 21.82 13.80
N ILE A 303 3.73 21.03 13.17
CA ILE A 303 2.76 20.20 13.88
C ILE A 303 3.24 18.76 13.76
N ASP A 304 3.52 18.14 14.91
CA ASP A 304 3.64 16.68 15.03
C ASP A 304 2.38 16.16 15.73
N THR A 305 1.64 15.30 15.05
CA THR A 305 0.44 14.69 15.60
C THR A 305 0.74 13.83 16.83
N TRP A 306 1.95 13.28 16.99
CA TRP A 306 2.35 12.57 18.21
C TRP A 306 2.26 13.46 19.46
N ILE A 307 2.66 14.73 19.34
CA ILE A 307 2.57 15.68 20.46
C ILE A 307 1.10 16.02 20.74
N LEU A 308 0.28 16.14 19.69
CA LEU A 308 -1.15 16.42 19.83
C LEU A 308 -1.94 15.27 20.49
N LEU A 309 -1.47 14.03 20.38
CA LEU A 309 -2.04 12.88 21.11
C LEU A 309 -1.81 12.94 22.63
N ASN A 310 -1.08 13.95 23.11
CA ASN A 310 -0.91 14.27 24.53
C ASN A 310 -1.58 15.59 24.94
N ASP A 311 -2.27 16.28 24.01
CA ASP A 311 -3.05 17.47 24.32
C ASP A 311 -4.35 17.07 25.03
N PRO A 312 -4.64 17.58 26.24
CA PRO A 312 -5.81 17.16 27.02
C PRO A 312 -7.15 17.39 26.33
N ILE A 313 -7.27 18.45 25.52
CA ILE A 313 -8.52 18.77 24.82
C ILE A 313 -8.69 17.79 23.65
N ILE A 314 -7.63 17.59 22.86
CA ILE A 314 -7.68 16.65 21.73
C ILE A 314 -7.95 15.23 22.22
N VAL A 315 -7.28 14.80 23.29
CA VAL A 315 -7.50 13.47 23.89
C VAL A 315 -8.94 13.30 24.37
N ALA A 316 -9.51 14.30 25.05
CA ALA A 316 -10.89 14.23 25.52
C ALA A 316 -11.89 14.08 24.35
N GLU A 317 -11.69 14.84 23.27
CA GLU A 317 -12.52 14.75 22.07
C GLU A 317 -12.35 13.41 21.34
N LEU A 318 -11.11 12.89 21.25
CA LEU A 318 -10.84 11.58 20.65
C LEU A 318 -11.43 10.43 21.47
N GLU A 319 -11.36 10.45 22.81
CA GLU A 319 -12.03 9.45 23.67
C GLU A 319 -13.55 9.46 23.49
N LEU A 320 -14.15 10.63 23.22
CA LEU A 320 -15.60 10.75 23.03
C LEU A 320 -16.07 10.20 21.68
N HIS A 321 -15.30 10.45 20.62
CA HIS A 321 -15.76 10.23 19.24
C HIS A 321 -15.06 9.08 18.50
N ALA A 322 -13.76 8.89 18.71
CA ALA A 322 -12.99 7.92 17.93
C ALA A 322 -13.16 6.50 18.50
N PRO A 323 -13.32 5.49 17.63
CA PRO A 323 -13.50 4.11 18.09
C PRO A 323 -12.25 3.60 18.81
N HIS A 324 -12.42 2.60 19.68
CA HIS A 324 -11.30 1.92 20.31
C HIS A 324 -11.00 0.61 19.57
N ARG A 325 -9.73 0.41 19.20
CA ARG A 325 -9.21 -0.81 18.54
C ARG A 325 -9.80 -1.05 17.15
N ALA A 326 -9.62 -0.07 16.26
CA ALA A 326 -9.87 -0.27 14.84
C ALA A 326 -8.91 -1.36 14.30
N ASP A 327 -9.46 -2.40 13.68
CA ASP A 327 -8.71 -3.48 13.03
C ASP A 327 -8.83 -3.34 11.51
N PHE A 328 -7.82 -2.72 10.89
CA PHE A 328 -7.77 -2.54 9.43
C PHE A 328 -7.34 -3.80 8.67
N ARG A 329 -6.91 -4.87 9.36
CA ARG A 329 -6.56 -6.16 8.75
C ARG A 329 -7.82 -6.99 8.58
N SER A 330 -8.62 -7.16 9.65
CA SER A 330 -9.71 -8.14 9.71
C SER A 330 -11.12 -7.54 9.72
N ASP A 331 -11.30 -6.29 10.12
CA ASP A 331 -12.58 -5.55 10.08
C ASP A 331 -12.40 -4.23 9.33
N TYR A 332 -11.99 -4.32 8.07
CA TYR A 332 -11.63 -3.13 7.30
C TYR A 332 -12.80 -2.19 7.08
N SER A 333 -13.91 -2.70 6.54
CA SER A 333 -15.09 -1.89 6.24
C SER A 333 -15.70 -1.27 7.50
N GLY A 334 -15.81 -2.03 8.58
CA GLY A 334 -16.31 -1.55 9.87
C GLY A 334 -15.39 -0.52 10.51
N SER A 335 -14.08 -0.75 10.51
CA SER A 335 -13.08 0.20 11.04
C SER A 335 -13.07 1.50 10.26
N VAL A 336 -13.12 1.45 8.92
CA VAL A 336 -13.21 2.64 8.07
C VAL A 336 -14.48 3.43 8.35
N ALA A 337 -15.64 2.77 8.39
CA ALA A 337 -16.90 3.45 8.63
C ALA A 337 -16.94 4.15 10.01
N ARG A 338 -16.47 3.48 11.07
CA ARG A 338 -16.41 4.09 12.40
C ARG A 338 -15.44 5.28 12.46
N ASN A 339 -14.29 5.19 11.80
CA ASN A 339 -13.34 6.30 11.73
C ASN A 339 -13.90 7.50 10.95
N TRP A 340 -14.63 7.28 9.84
CA TRP A 340 -15.26 8.36 9.08
C TRP A 340 -16.43 9.03 9.81
N GLN A 341 -17.17 8.26 10.61
CA GLN A 341 -18.14 8.84 11.53
C GLN A 341 -17.45 9.76 12.56
N ALA A 342 -16.40 9.27 13.22
CA ALA A 342 -15.63 10.06 14.18
C ALA A 342 -15.05 11.35 13.56
N LEU A 343 -14.54 11.27 12.33
CA LEU A 343 -14.04 12.45 11.59
C LEU A 343 -15.15 13.47 11.32
N THR A 344 -16.34 12.99 10.96
CA THR A 344 -17.51 13.85 10.72
C THR A 344 -17.90 14.59 11.99
N ASP A 345 -17.98 13.87 13.11
CA ASP A 345 -18.35 14.42 14.42
C ASP A 345 -17.31 15.42 14.94
N LEU A 346 -16.02 15.07 14.86
CA LEU A 346 -14.91 15.94 15.29
C LEU A 346 -14.75 17.17 14.41
N TYR A 347 -15.20 17.11 13.15
CA TYR A 347 -15.20 18.25 12.24
C TYR A 347 -16.35 19.20 12.54
N ASN A 348 -17.55 18.64 12.74
CA ASN A 348 -18.78 19.37 13.04
C ASN A 348 -18.97 20.59 12.12
N GLU A 349 -18.89 20.36 10.81
CA GLU A 349 -19.02 21.41 9.78
C GLU A 349 -18.04 22.58 9.96
N GLY A 350 -16.83 22.30 10.48
CA GLY A 350 -15.80 23.29 10.75
C GLY A 350 -15.89 23.95 12.14
N ASN A 351 -16.82 23.53 13.00
CA ASN A 351 -17.00 24.07 14.35
C ASN A 351 -16.39 23.22 15.45
N GLY A 352 -15.87 22.03 15.13
CA GLY A 352 -15.29 21.11 16.12
C GLY A 352 -14.03 21.65 16.79
N ALA A 353 -13.84 21.31 18.08
CA ALA A 353 -12.73 21.82 18.88
C ALA A 353 -11.37 21.39 18.32
N VAL A 354 -11.22 20.11 17.97
CA VAL A 354 -9.98 19.58 17.37
C VAL A 354 -9.66 20.29 16.05
N TYR A 355 -10.65 20.43 15.17
CA TYR A 355 -10.48 21.15 13.90
C TYR A 355 -9.98 22.59 14.11
N ARG A 356 -10.59 23.32 15.04
CA ARG A 356 -10.21 24.71 15.35
C ARG A 356 -8.79 24.82 15.91
N ILE A 357 -8.39 23.93 16.84
CA ILE A 357 -7.03 23.90 17.38
C ILE A 357 -6.01 23.67 16.25
N LEU A 358 -6.30 22.74 15.34
CA LEU A 358 -5.43 22.46 14.20
C LEU A 358 -5.34 23.66 13.26
N LYS A 359 -6.46 24.31 12.96
CA LYS A 359 -6.49 25.54 12.14
C LYS A 359 -5.69 26.67 12.77
N GLU A 360 -5.84 26.91 14.06
CA GLU A 360 -5.09 27.94 14.79
C GLU A 360 -3.57 27.69 14.73
N LYS A 361 -3.14 26.43 14.95
CA LYS A 361 -1.73 26.04 14.81
C LYS A 361 -1.22 26.20 13.38
N LEU A 362 -2.03 25.82 12.38
CA LEU A 362 -1.67 25.97 10.97
C LEU A 362 -1.55 27.43 10.56
N HIS A 363 -2.44 28.30 11.05
CA HIS A 363 -2.32 29.75 10.87
C HIS A 363 -0.99 30.26 11.43
N ALA A 364 -0.64 29.92 12.67
CA ALA A 364 0.64 30.32 13.25
C ALA A 364 1.86 29.89 12.40
N ILE A 365 1.76 28.75 11.71
CA ILE A 365 2.83 28.22 10.86
C ILE A 365 2.82 28.84 9.46
N TYR A 366 1.67 29.12 8.85
CA TYR A 366 1.54 29.39 7.41
C TYR A 366 1.03 30.79 7.03
N ASP A 367 0.54 31.59 7.99
CA ASP A 367 -0.12 32.89 7.73
C ASP A 367 0.82 33.90 7.05
N ALA A 368 2.10 33.92 7.44
CA ALA A 368 3.12 34.80 6.85
C ALA A 368 3.36 34.58 5.33
N ASP A 369 2.94 33.44 4.76
CA ASP A 369 3.19 33.08 3.36
C ASP A 369 2.00 33.42 2.45
N GLY A 370 0.93 33.99 2.98
CA GLY A 370 -0.31 34.22 2.23
C GLY A 370 -0.97 32.91 1.76
N THR A 371 -0.76 31.82 2.51
CA THR A 371 -1.38 30.53 2.21
C THR A 371 -2.91 30.68 2.26
N LEU A 372 -3.59 30.24 1.20
CA LEU A 372 -5.05 30.37 1.10
C LEU A 372 -5.75 29.59 2.21
N GLU A 373 -6.86 30.14 2.72
CA GLU A 373 -7.62 29.56 3.84
C GLU A 373 -8.12 28.14 3.55
N GLU A 374 -8.50 27.87 2.29
CA GLU A 374 -8.90 26.55 1.78
C GLU A 374 -7.77 25.52 1.85
N VAL A 375 -6.53 25.94 1.68
CA VAL A 375 -5.36 25.05 1.82
C VAL A 375 -5.12 24.72 3.29
N LEU A 376 -5.32 25.70 4.18
CA LEU A 376 -5.24 25.47 5.62
C LEU A 376 -6.39 24.58 6.13
N ASP A 377 -7.60 24.72 5.58
CA ASP A 377 -8.72 23.80 5.83
C ASP A 377 -8.35 22.36 5.45
N HIS A 378 -7.82 22.16 4.24
CA HIS A 378 -7.40 20.84 3.80
C HIS A 378 -6.32 20.23 4.71
N LYS A 379 -5.31 21.02 5.08
CA LYS A 379 -4.25 20.59 5.99
C LYS A 379 -4.78 20.18 7.37
N ALA A 380 -5.72 20.94 7.92
CA ALA A 380 -6.36 20.61 9.19
C ALA A 380 -7.10 19.27 9.08
N LYS A 381 -7.85 19.08 7.99
CA LYS A 381 -8.56 17.82 7.70
C LYS A 381 -7.60 16.62 7.56
N LEU A 382 -6.43 16.80 6.96
CA LEU A 382 -5.41 15.74 6.85
C LEU A 382 -4.84 15.36 8.22
N LEU A 383 -4.53 16.36 9.07
CA LEU A 383 -4.08 16.15 10.45
C LEU A 383 -5.14 15.43 11.29
N MET A 384 -6.42 15.81 11.17
CA MET A 384 -7.53 15.12 11.84
C MET A 384 -7.62 13.64 11.42
N LYS A 385 -7.52 13.36 10.11
CA LYS A 385 -7.55 11.98 9.60
C LYS A 385 -6.46 11.13 10.23
N ASN A 386 -5.24 11.65 10.35
CA ASN A 386 -4.17 10.91 11.01
C ASN A 386 -4.41 10.77 12.52
N LEU A 387 -4.83 11.82 13.23
CA LEU A 387 -5.16 11.75 14.67
C LEU A 387 -6.21 10.68 14.96
N VAL A 388 -7.33 10.69 14.24
CA VAL A 388 -8.39 9.68 14.40
C VAL A 388 -7.88 8.30 14.09
N THR A 389 -7.16 8.12 12.96
CA THR A 389 -6.66 6.80 12.57
C THR A 389 -5.68 6.24 13.60
N ARG A 390 -4.69 7.06 14.00
CA ARG A 390 -3.67 6.67 14.98
C ARG A 390 -4.27 6.38 16.36
N TRP A 391 -5.19 7.23 16.80
CA TRP A 391 -5.88 7.04 18.07
C TRP A 391 -6.71 5.76 18.08
N SER A 392 -7.41 5.49 16.99
CA SER A 392 -8.31 4.34 16.90
C SER A 392 -7.57 3.01 16.93
N ILE A 393 -6.35 2.97 16.39
CA ILE A 393 -5.50 1.77 16.37
C ILE A 393 -4.83 1.58 17.73
N GLY A 394 -4.05 2.57 18.19
CA GLY A 394 -3.16 2.40 19.35
C GLY A 394 -3.14 3.59 20.31
N ARG A 395 -4.14 4.48 20.27
CA ARG A 395 -4.25 5.66 21.15
C ARG A 395 -2.95 6.48 21.17
N ASN A 396 -2.48 6.84 22.36
CA ASN A 396 -1.17 7.45 22.61
C ASN A 396 -0.14 6.43 23.15
N GLU A 397 -0.36 5.14 22.95
CA GLU A 397 0.60 4.11 23.35
C GLU A 397 1.85 4.21 22.45
N PRO A 398 3.07 4.06 23.00
CA PRO A 398 4.30 4.14 22.22
C PRO A 398 4.46 2.95 21.26
N GLU A 399 3.80 1.83 21.54
CA GLU A 399 3.80 0.64 20.70
C GLU A 399 2.88 0.88 19.48
N TRP A 400 3.42 0.70 18.28
CA TRP A 400 2.71 0.86 17.02
C TRP A 400 2.78 -0.43 16.21
N GLU A 401 1.65 -1.09 15.99
CA GLU A 401 1.61 -2.44 15.40
C GLU A 401 2.06 -2.54 13.93
N PHE A 402 2.31 -1.40 13.28
CA PHE A 402 2.83 -1.30 11.91
C PHE A 402 4.24 -0.68 11.86
N ASP A 403 4.99 -0.67 12.97
CA ASP A 403 6.36 -0.12 13.04
C ASP A 403 7.44 -1.05 12.44
N THR A 404 7.12 -2.35 12.33
CA THR A 404 8.03 -3.41 11.88
C THR A 404 7.85 -3.73 10.40
N HIS A 405 8.96 -4.04 9.73
CA HIS A 405 8.96 -4.57 8.37
C HIS A 405 8.53 -6.04 8.37
N GLN A 406 7.51 -6.38 7.59
CA GLN A 406 7.01 -7.75 7.43
C GLN A 406 6.74 -8.10 5.96
N GLU A 407 7.36 -7.38 5.02
CA GLU A 407 7.04 -7.52 3.59
C GLU A 407 7.58 -8.84 3.02
N ARG A 408 6.66 -9.68 2.53
CA ARG A 408 7.00 -11.01 1.96
C ARG A 408 6.68 -11.13 0.47
N VAL A 409 6.01 -10.12 -0.09
CA VAL A 409 5.58 -10.07 -1.48
C VAL A 409 5.86 -8.68 -2.07
N ILE A 410 6.25 -8.66 -3.35
CA ILE A 410 6.28 -7.45 -4.16
C ILE A 410 5.04 -7.49 -5.06
N ALA A 411 4.11 -6.56 -4.88
CA ALA A 411 2.92 -6.44 -5.71
C ALA A 411 3.13 -5.33 -6.75
N ILE A 412 3.10 -5.69 -8.04
CA ILE A 412 3.16 -4.72 -9.14
C ILE A 412 1.73 -4.39 -9.54
N THR A 413 1.21 -3.24 -9.09
CA THR A 413 -0.23 -2.98 -9.15
C THR A 413 -0.62 -1.51 -9.01
N GLU A 414 -1.84 -1.21 -9.45
CA GLU A 414 -2.56 0.05 -9.18
C GLU A 414 -3.56 -0.09 -8.01
N ARG A 415 -3.83 -1.32 -7.52
CA ARG A 415 -4.99 -1.63 -6.66
C ARG A 415 -4.72 -2.66 -5.57
N ALA A 416 -3.59 -2.59 -4.87
CA ALA A 416 -3.40 -3.33 -3.61
C ALA A 416 -3.75 -2.44 -2.41
N TYR A 417 -4.90 -2.73 -1.80
CA TYR A 417 -5.50 -1.95 -0.71
C TYR A 417 -5.24 -2.59 0.64
N GLY A 418 -3.97 -2.83 0.96
CA GLY A 418 -3.57 -3.32 2.28
C GLY A 418 -4.00 -2.39 3.42
N PRO A 419 -3.83 -2.81 4.69
CA PRO A 419 -3.19 -4.06 5.10
C PRO A 419 -4.12 -5.27 4.92
N PHE A 420 -3.56 -6.49 4.87
CA PHE A 420 -4.29 -7.74 4.62
C PHE A 420 -4.38 -8.60 5.90
N ILE A 421 -5.38 -9.49 5.94
CA ILE A 421 -5.58 -10.44 7.05
C ILE A 421 -4.37 -11.36 7.18
N GLY A 422 -3.95 -11.63 8.42
CA GLY A 422 -2.81 -12.51 8.71
C GLY A 422 -1.45 -11.82 8.62
N ASN A 423 -1.40 -10.48 8.77
CA ASN A 423 -0.19 -9.67 8.79
C ASN A 423 0.65 -9.82 7.51
N ILE A 424 -0.02 -9.77 6.36
CA ILE A 424 0.65 -9.89 5.06
C ILE A 424 0.96 -8.50 4.52
N ASP A 425 2.19 -8.04 4.77
CA ASP A 425 2.69 -6.79 4.22
C ASP A 425 3.37 -7.01 2.87
N HIS A 426 3.38 -5.95 2.07
CA HIS A 426 3.91 -5.98 0.71
C HIS A 426 4.57 -4.67 0.33
N PHE A 427 5.63 -4.78 -0.46
CA PHE A 427 6.11 -3.66 -1.24
C PHE A 427 5.16 -3.47 -2.43
N LEU A 428 4.55 -2.30 -2.54
CA LEU A 428 3.68 -1.95 -3.66
C LEU A 428 4.48 -1.18 -4.69
N VAL A 429 4.74 -1.78 -5.85
CA VAL A 429 5.39 -1.13 -6.98
C VAL A 429 4.32 -0.66 -7.95
N SER A 430 4.27 0.64 -8.21
CA SER A 430 3.36 1.23 -9.18
C SER A 430 3.65 0.72 -10.60
N SER A 431 2.62 0.25 -11.30
CA SER A 431 2.71 -0.07 -12.74
C SER A 431 2.73 1.17 -13.65
N PHE A 432 2.60 2.39 -13.09
CA PHE A 432 2.55 3.63 -13.87
C PHE A 432 3.92 4.19 -14.29
N GLU A 433 5.02 3.62 -13.81
CA GLU A 433 6.36 4.20 -14.06
C GLU A 433 7.01 3.75 -15.37
N GLY A 434 6.38 2.84 -16.12
CA GLY A 434 6.96 2.22 -17.31
C GLY A 434 7.77 0.96 -16.97
N ASP A 435 8.08 0.14 -17.97
CA ASP A 435 8.69 -1.18 -17.73
C ASP A 435 10.09 -1.08 -17.08
N ALA A 436 10.94 -0.13 -17.49
CA ALA A 436 12.30 -0.03 -16.98
C ALA A 436 12.32 0.39 -15.50
N GLU A 437 11.51 1.37 -15.14
CA GLU A 437 11.38 1.90 -13.79
C GLU A 437 10.70 0.90 -12.85
N VAL A 438 9.70 0.14 -13.35
CA VAL A 438 9.12 -0.99 -12.61
C VAL A 438 10.21 -2.01 -12.26
N LEU A 439 11.12 -2.33 -13.18
CA LEU A 439 12.23 -3.26 -12.93
C LEU A 439 13.17 -2.74 -11.86
N ASP A 440 13.57 -1.47 -11.93
CA ASP A 440 14.46 -0.85 -10.93
C ASP A 440 13.82 -0.88 -9.54
N ASN A 441 12.53 -0.54 -9.44
CA ASN A 441 11.78 -0.63 -8.19
C ASN A 441 11.71 -2.07 -7.63
N ILE A 442 11.47 -3.07 -8.49
CA ILE A 442 11.47 -4.48 -8.09
C ILE A 442 12.85 -4.90 -7.56
N GLN A 443 13.93 -4.46 -8.22
CA GLN A 443 15.29 -4.75 -7.78
C GLN A 443 15.59 -4.13 -6.42
N THR A 444 15.23 -2.86 -6.22
CA THR A 444 15.36 -2.19 -4.93
C THR A 444 14.56 -2.92 -3.85
N ALA A 445 13.27 -3.20 -4.09
CA ALA A 445 12.41 -3.88 -3.12
C ALA A 445 12.96 -5.27 -2.76
N ASN A 446 13.41 -6.05 -3.74
CA ASN A 446 14.05 -7.34 -3.51
C ASN A 446 15.35 -7.21 -2.69
N GLY A 447 16.16 -6.19 -2.98
CA GLY A 447 17.36 -5.86 -2.21
C GLY A 447 17.06 -5.54 -0.74
N LEU A 448 16.01 -4.74 -0.49
CA LEU A 448 15.55 -4.36 0.85
C LEU A 448 15.04 -5.58 1.63
N ILE A 449 14.15 -6.40 1.06
CA ILE A 449 13.65 -7.62 1.69
C ILE A 449 14.81 -8.53 2.11
N ARG A 450 15.78 -8.75 1.22
CA ARG A 450 16.95 -9.59 1.52
C ARG A 450 17.81 -9.02 2.65
N ARG A 451 18.01 -7.71 2.66
CA ARG A 451 18.72 -7.02 3.74
C ARG A 451 17.98 -7.21 5.06
N PHE A 452 16.68 -6.93 5.10
CA PHE A 452 15.87 -7.04 6.31
C PHE A 452 15.79 -8.48 6.84
N ARG A 453 15.73 -9.50 5.96
CA ARG A 453 15.85 -10.92 6.34
C ARG A 453 17.19 -11.25 6.98
N ARG A 454 18.29 -10.81 6.34
CA ARG A 454 19.65 -11.03 6.87
C ARG A 454 19.83 -10.39 8.23
N ASP A 455 19.28 -9.19 8.40
CA ASP A 455 19.37 -8.40 9.63
C ASP A 455 18.29 -8.82 10.67
N ARG A 456 17.45 -9.81 10.32
CA ARG A 456 16.35 -10.39 11.13
C ARG A 456 15.24 -9.41 11.52
N SER A 457 15.10 -8.33 10.76
CA SER A 457 13.98 -7.39 10.88
C SER A 457 12.68 -7.96 10.35
N ILE A 458 12.75 -8.85 9.34
CA ILE A 458 11.62 -9.68 8.91
C ILE A 458 11.81 -11.06 9.56
N PRO A 459 10.76 -11.64 10.20
CA PRO A 459 10.88 -12.89 10.96
C PRO A 459 11.09 -14.16 10.12
N ASP A 460 11.12 -14.03 8.79
CA ASP A 460 11.21 -15.14 7.85
C ASP A 460 12.68 -15.43 7.42
N SER A 461 12.97 -16.65 6.95
CA SER A 461 14.37 -17.08 6.75
C SER A 461 14.99 -16.41 5.53
N SER A 462 16.31 -16.19 5.54
CA SER A 462 17.05 -15.74 4.35
C SER A 462 16.95 -16.70 3.16
N SER A 463 16.52 -17.94 3.41
CA SER A 463 16.27 -18.95 2.38
C SER A 463 14.84 -18.92 1.81
N ASP A 464 13.93 -18.10 2.34
CA ASP A 464 12.54 -18.10 1.95
C ASP A 464 12.34 -17.51 0.54
N VAL A 465 11.42 -18.11 -0.20
CA VAL A 465 11.10 -17.71 -1.57
C VAL A 465 10.43 -16.34 -1.56
N LEU A 466 10.88 -15.45 -2.45
CA LEU A 466 10.20 -14.17 -2.68
C LEU A 466 9.05 -14.36 -3.65
N LEU A 467 7.85 -13.93 -3.25
CA LEU A 467 6.70 -13.85 -4.15
C LEU A 467 6.66 -12.49 -4.87
N ILE A 468 6.44 -12.51 -6.18
CA ILE A 468 6.10 -11.33 -6.98
C ILE A 468 4.71 -11.53 -7.57
N ASP A 469 3.79 -10.63 -7.23
CA ASP A 469 2.42 -10.62 -7.76
C ASP A 469 2.32 -9.56 -8.89
N ASN A 470 2.50 -10.01 -10.13
CA ASN A 470 2.50 -9.23 -11.35
C ASN A 470 1.07 -9.10 -11.90
N GLN A 471 0.45 -7.93 -11.77
CA GLN A 471 -1.00 -7.81 -11.97
C GLN A 471 -1.39 -6.84 -13.07
N ALA A 472 -2.37 -7.21 -13.89
CA ALA A 472 -3.10 -6.27 -14.76
C ALA A 472 -4.52 -6.05 -14.25
N VAL A 473 -5.00 -4.81 -14.28
CA VAL A 473 -6.32 -4.43 -13.75
C VAL A 473 -7.28 -4.12 -14.88
N ILE A 474 -8.41 -4.82 -14.93
CA ILE A 474 -9.46 -4.58 -15.93
C ILE A 474 -10.55 -3.68 -15.36
N LYS A 475 -10.65 -2.48 -15.93
CA LYS A 475 -11.72 -1.52 -15.63
C LYS A 475 -12.93 -1.82 -16.53
N ASP A 476 -14.10 -1.95 -15.90
CA ASP A 476 -15.42 -2.14 -16.54
C ASP A 476 -15.46 -3.26 -17.58
N LEU A 477 -15.30 -4.53 -17.19
CA LEU A 477 -15.18 -5.68 -18.12
C LEU A 477 -16.14 -5.60 -19.33
N ILE A 478 -17.42 -5.35 -19.08
CA ILE A 478 -18.42 -5.04 -20.10
C ILE A 478 -19.04 -3.68 -19.76
N PRO A 479 -18.88 -2.65 -20.61
CA PRO A 479 -19.51 -1.35 -20.38
C PRO A 479 -21.04 -1.46 -20.31
N ASN A 480 -21.65 -0.76 -19.34
CA ASN A 480 -23.11 -0.69 -19.14
C ASN A 480 -23.81 -2.03 -18.79
N ALA A 481 -23.06 -3.09 -18.50
CA ALA A 481 -23.62 -4.34 -18.01
C ALA A 481 -23.96 -4.24 -16.52
N THR A 482 -24.96 -4.99 -16.09
CA THR A 482 -25.28 -5.17 -14.67
C THR A 482 -24.16 -5.93 -13.95
N PRO A 483 -24.00 -5.77 -12.62
CA PRO A 483 -23.01 -6.54 -11.87
C PRO A 483 -23.14 -8.06 -12.06
N GLN A 484 -24.35 -8.57 -12.19
CA GLN A 484 -24.61 -10.00 -12.41
C GLN A 484 -24.13 -10.49 -13.78
N GLU A 485 -24.32 -9.69 -14.83
CA GLU A 485 -23.83 -10.01 -16.18
C GLU A 485 -22.30 -10.00 -16.21
N VAL A 486 -21.67 -9.01 -15.56
CA VAL A 486 -20.21 -8.93 -15.43
C VAL A 486 -19.67 -10.14 -14.67
N GLU A 487 -20.30 -10.54 -13.56
CA GLU A 487 -19.89 -11.71 -12.78
C GLU A 487 -20.00 -13.01 -13.59
N THR A 488 -21.12 -13.18 -14.29
CA THR A 488 -21.35 -14.34 -15.16
C THR A 488 -20.27 -14.44 -16.23
N GLU A 489 -19.88 -13.30 -16.81
CA GLU A 489 -18.86 -13.27 -17.85
C GLU A 489 -17.46 -13.61 -17.32
N TRP A 490 -17.10 -13.11 -16.14
CA TRP A 490 -15.85 -13.49 -15.48
C TRP A 490 -15.75 -14.99 -15.22
N ILE A 491 -16.82 -15.64 -14.78
CA ILE A 491 -16.85 -17.10 -14.56
C ILE A 491 -16.56 -17.86 -15.86
N LYS A 492 -17.16 -17.44 -16.98
CA LYS A 492 -16.86 -18.03 -18.30
C LYS A 492 -15.42 -17.80 -18.72
N LEU A 493 -14.87 -16.62 -18.45
CA LEU A 493 -13.48 -16.30 -18.79
C LEU A 493 -12.49 -17.08 -17.92
N GLN A 494 -12.81 -17.35 -16.66
CA GLN A 494 -12.03 -18.20 -15.76
C GLN A 494 -11.95 -19.66 -16.24
N SER A 495 -13.02 -20.17 -16.83
CA SER A 495 -13.04 -21.52 -17.40
C SER A 495 -12.25 -21.64 -18.71
N VAL A 496 -11.91 -20.53 -19.36
CA VAL A 496 -10.97 -20.55 -20.49
C VAL A 496 -9.58 -20.82 -19.94
N SER A 497 -8.97 -21.94 -20.31
CA SER A 497 -7.60 -22.25 -19.91
C SER A 497 -6.66 -21.08 -20.24
N CYS A 498 -6.16 -20.45 -19.19
CA CYS A 498 -5.16 -19.39 -19.27
C CYS A 498 -3.73 -19.95 -19.23
N SER A 499 -3.53 -21.23 -19.60
CA SER A 499 -2.21 -21.86 -19.79
C SER A 499 -1.43 -21.27 -20.98
N ILE A 500 -1.75 -20.05 -21.41
CA ILE A 500 -1.13 -19.32 -22.52
C ILE A 500 0.38 -19.26 -22.32
N PHE A 501 0.84 -18.93 -21.10
CA PHE A 501 2.27 -18.83 -20.79
C PHE A 501 2.95 -20.19 -20.67
N SER A 502 2.19 -21.27 -20.46
CA SER A 502 2.69 -22.64 -20.49
C SER A 502 3.08 -23.11 -21.90
N HIS A 503 2.57 -22.46 -22.95
CA HIS A 503 2.93 -22.72 -24.34
C HIS A 503 4.16 -21.96 -24.83
N ILE A 504 4.76 -21.13 -23.96
CA ILE A 504 5.84 -20.22 -24.32
C ILE A 504 7.17 -20.82 -23.84
N ASP A 505 8.10 -21.00 -24.77
CA ASP A 505 9.49 -21.34 -24.46
C ASP A 505 10.24 -20.08 -24.02
N TRP A 506 10.16 -19.72 -22.73
CA TRP A 506 10.74 -18.50 -22.17
C TRP A 506 12.27 -18.36 -22.33
N ASP A 507 12.97 -19.44 -22.70
CA ASP A 507 14.40 -19.39 -23.03
C ASP A 507 14.65 -18.99 -24.50
N ASN A 508 13.61 -18.96 -25.34
CA ASN A 508 13.69 -18.52 -26.72
C ASN A 508 13.87 -17.00 -26.82
N SER A 509 15.02 -16.56 -27.33
CA SER A 509 15.35 -15.14 -27.51
C SER A 509 14.37 -14.39 -28.41
N ALA A 510 13.64 -15.08 -29.29
CA ALA A 510 12.62 -14.46 -30.14
C ALA A 510 11.48 -13.82 -29.33
N ILE A 511 11.23 -14.28 -28.09
CA ILE A 511 10.20 -13.71 -27.20
C ILE A 511 10.43 -12.24 -26.91
N GLN A 512 11.69 -11.80 -26.89
CA GLN A 512 12.04 -10.39 -26.70
C GLN A 512 11.45 -9.48 -27.78
N HIS A 513 11.08 -10.04 -28.94
CA HIS A 513 10.46 -9.33 -30.06
C HIS A 513 9.01 -9.74 -30.31
N TYR A 514 8.38 -10.46 -29.38
CA TYR A 514 6.96 -10.76 -29.51
C TYR A 514 6.16 -9.46 -29.47
N GLU A 515 5.23 -9.37 -30.40
CA GLU A 515 4.17 -8.36 -30.49
C GLU A 515 2.81 -8.96 -30.10
N PRO A 516 1.76 -8.14 -29.81
CA PRO A 516 0.46 -8.63 -29.35
C PRO A 516 -0.14 -9.75 -30.21
N GLN A 517 0.03 -9.71 -31.53
CA GLN A 517 -0.52 -10.72 -32.43
C GLN A 517 -0.02 -12.14 -32.16
N HIS A 518 1.20 -12.32 -31.62
CA HIS A 518 1.76 -13.64 -31.36
C HIS A 518 0.99 -14.36 -30.24
N LEU A 519 0.61 -13.63 -29.19
CA LEU A 519 -0.22 -14.20 -28.11
C LEU A 519 -1.69 -14.29 -28.49
N ARG A 520 -2.16 -13.37 -29.35
CA ARG A 520 -3.57 -13.32 -29.75
C ARG A 520 -4.02 -14.62 -30.41
N GLN A 521 -3.15 -15.27 -31.19
CA GLN A 521 -3.47 -16.56 -31.80
C GLN A 521 -3.68 -17.68 -30.76
N ILE A 522 -2.84 -17.72 -29.71
CA ILE A 522 -2.97 -18.69 -28.61
C ILE A 522 -4.27 -18.44 -27.86
N TRP A 523 -4.56 -17.18 -27.55
CA TRP A 523 -5.80 -16.77 -26.88
C TRP A 523 -7.05 -17.13 -27.68
N TYR A 524 -7.08 -16.84 -28.99
CA TYR A 524 -8.22 -17.17 -29.85
C TYR A 524 -8.44 -18.68 -29.96
N THR A 525 -7.37 -19.47 -30.01
CA THR A 525 -7.49 -20.93 -30.00
C THR A 525 -8.13 -21.43 -28.70
N ALA A 526 -7.80 -20.83 -27.54
CA ALA A 526 -8.43 -21.16 -26.27
C ALA A 526 -9.92 -20.76 -26.24
N LEU A 527 -10.26 -19.58 -26.75
CA LEU A 527 -11.65 -19.12 -26.88
C LEU A 527 -12.48 -20.00 -27.83
N GLU A 528 -11.91 -20.45 -28.94
CA GLU A 528 -12.61 -21.35 -29.88
C GLU A 528 -12.91 -22.71 -29.24
N ARG A 529 -12.00 -23.25 -28.43
CA ARG A 529 -12.25 -24.48 -27.65
C ARG A 529 -13.40 -24.28 -26.67
N ALA A 530 -13.36 -23.21 -25.88
CA ALA A 530 -14.45 -22.87 -24.96
C ALA A 530 -15.79 -22.72 -25.70
N ARG A 531 -15.79 -22.11 -26.90
CA ARG A 531 -16.99 -22.02 -27.74
C ARG A 531 -17.52 -23.39 -28.16
N ASN A 532 -16.63 -24.32 -28.52
CA ASN A 532 -17.02 -25.69 -28.89
C ASN A 532 -17.56 -26.50 -27.70
N GLU A 533 -17.17 -26.14 -26.48
CA GLU A 533 -17.69 -26.69 -25.22
C GLU A 533 -19.01 -26.03 -24.76
N GLY A 534 -19.54 -25.09 -25.55
CA GLY A 534 -20.85 -24.45 -25.32
C GLY A 534 -20.79 -23.09 -24.62
N PHE A 535 -19.61 -22.51 -24.40
CA PHE A 535 -19.47 -21.19 -23.80
C PHE A 535 -19.53 -20.07 -24.86
N SER A 536 -20.49 -19.15 -24.73
CA SER A 536 -20.47 -17.90 -25.48
C SER A 536 -19.88 -16.79 -24.63
N ILE A 537 -18.70 -16.31 -25.03
CA ILE A 537 -17.95 -15.24 -24.37
C ILE A 537 -18.14 -13.94 -25.14
N ASP A 538 -18.41 -12.85 -24.42
CA ASP A 538 -18.52 -11.50 -24.96
C ASP A 538 -17.17 -11.04 -25.54
N SER A 539 -17.21 -10.48 -26.75
CA SER A 539 -15.99 -10.13 -27.48
C SER A 539 -15.27 -8.92 -26.89
N VAL A 540 -15.99 -8.00 -26.22
CA VAL A 540 -15.39 -6.86 -25.51
C VAL A 540 -14.68 -7.38 -24.27
N ALA A 541 -15.33 -8.24 -23.50
CA ALA A 541 -14.76 -8.87 -22.32
C ALA A 541 -13.50 -9.68 -22.66
N ALA A 542 -13.57 -10.52 -23.69
CA ALA A 542 -12.44 -11.32 -24.17
C ALA A 542 -11.24 -10.47 -24.61
N ASN A 543 -11.49 -9.32 -25.28
CA ASN A 543 -10.42 -8.41 -25.68
C ASN A 543 -9.81 -7.68 -24.48
N LYS A 544 -10.60 -7.29 -23.47
CA LYS A 544 -10.05 -6.68 -22.25
C LYS A 544 -9.18 -7.66 -21.46
N VAL A 545 -9.60 -8.92 -21.34
CA VAL A 545 -8.78 -9.98 -20.74
C VAL A 545 -7.49 -10.20 -21.52
N PHE A 546 -7.56 -10.24 -22.84
CA PHE A 546 -6.36 -10.31 -23.69
C PHE A 546 -5.39 -9.16 -23.43
N ASN A 547 -5.89 -7.93 -23.33
CA ASN A 547 -5.02 -6.76 -23.06
C ASN A 547 -4.34 -6.90 -21.70
N GLY A 548 -5.04 -7.39 -20.67
CA GLY A 548 -4.44 -7.68 -19.37
C GLY A 548 -3.37 -8.79 -19.45
N ILE A 549 -3.63 -9.87 -20.19
CA ILE A 549 -2.66 -10.94 -20.44
C ILE A 549 -1.40 -10.38 -21.13
N TRP A 550 -1.59 -9.52 -22.14
CA TRP A 550 -0.49 -8.86 -22.83
C TRP A 550 0.33 -7.96 -21.89
N GLU A 551 -0.33 -7.24 -21.00
CA GLU A 551 0.32 -6.35 -20.05
C GLU A 551 1.21 -7.12 -19.05
N VAL A 552 0.68 -8.20 -18.45
CA VAL A 552 1.50 -9.04 -17.55
C VAL A 552 2.59 -9.80 -18.31
N PHE A 553 2.33 -10.21 -19.55
CA PHE A 553 3.34 -10.81 -20.43
C PHE A 553 4.48 -9.85 -20.71
N ASN A 554 4.17 -8.62 -21.11
CA ASN A 554 5.18 -7.63 -21.49
C ASN A 554 6.11 -7.32 -20.31
N ARG A 555 5.55 -7.15 -19.11
CA ARG A 555 6.33 -7.00 -17.87
C ARG A 555 7.18 -8.23 -17.56
N MET A 556 6.63 -9.44 -17.71
CA MET A 556 7.38 -10.68 -17.50
C MET A 556 8.55 -10.81 -18.49
N ARG A 557 8.32 -10.49 -19.76
CA ARG A 557 9.35 -10.45 -20.80
C ARG A 557 10.48 -9.48 -20.44
N ALA A 558 10.13 -8.27 -20.01
CA ALA A 558 11.11 -7.27 -19.57
C ALA A 558 11.91 -7.75 -18.35
N MET A 559 11.25 -8.35 -17.34
CA MET A 559 11.89 -8.96 -16.17
C MET A 559 12.88 -10.06 -16.56
N LEU A 560 12.51 -10.95 -17.47
CA LEU A 560 13.38 -12.04 -17.93
C LEU A 560 14.56 -11.56 -18.79
N GLY A 561 14.46 -10.38 -19.41
CA GLY A 561 15.58 -9.73 -20.08
C GLY A 561 16.72 -9.38 -19.12
N HIS A 562 16.46 -9.28 -17.81
CA HIS A 562 17.45 -9.01 -16.79
C HIS A 562 18.05 -10.30 -16.21
N SER A 563 19.34 -10.54 -16.45
CA SER A 563 20.03 -11.79 -16.10
C SER A 563 19.89 -12.17 -14.62
N ALA A 564 20.03 -11.19 -13.71
CA ALA A 564 19.89 -11.45 -12.27
C ALA A 564 18.48 -11.90 -11.86
N PHE A 565 17.44 -11.40 -12.55
CA PHE A 565 16.06 -11.80 -12.29
C PHE A 565 15.81 -13.21 -12.83
N SER A 566 16.20 -13.45 -14.08
CA SER A 566 16.12 -14.76 -14.73
C SER A 566 16.81 -15.84 -13.90
N ASP A 567 18.01 -15.56 -13.38
CA ASP A 567 18.74 -16.45 -12.48
C ASP A 567 18.00 -16.73 -11.16
N HIS A 568 17.33 -15.73 -10.58
CA HIS A 568 16.55 -15.93 -9.36
C HIS A 568 15.32 -16.81 -9.60
N LEU A 569 14.62 -16.60 -10.71
CA LEU A 569 13.47 -17.43 -11.10
C LEU A 569 13.90 -18.89 -11.34
N LYS A 570 14.94 -19.10 -12.16
CA LYS A 570 15.46 -20.45 -12.49
C LYS A 570 15.98 -21.21 -11.28
N ARG A 571 16.47 -20.51 -10.25
CA ARG A 571 16.95 -21.10 -8.99
C ARG A 571 15.87 -21.20 -7.92
N GLY A 572 14.61 -20.87 -8.22
CA GLY A 572 13.52 -20.90 -7.25
C GLY A 572 13.65 -19.87 -6.12
N LYS A 573 14.48 -18.84 -6.27
CA LYS A 573 14.58 -17.76 -5.26
C LYS A 573 13.42 -16.77 -5.35
N THR A 574 12.75 -16.76 -6.50
CA THR A 574 11.62 -15.88 -6.80
C THR A 574 10.56 -16.69 -7.52
N VAL A 575 9.31 -16.48 -7.13
CA VAL A 575 8.12 -17.02 -7.78
C VAL A 575 7.27 -15.86 -8.27
N VAL A 576 6.78 -15.96 -9.50
CA VAL A 576 5.91 -14.94 -10.09
C VAL A 576 4.49 -15.50 -10.22
N LEU A 577 3.51 -14.82 -9.63
CA LEU A 577 2.09 -14.99 -9.92
C LEU A 577 1.67 -13.89 -10.89
N ASN A 578 1.17 -14.29 -12.06
CA ASN A 578 0.62 -13.35 -13.03
C ASN A 578 -0.89 -13.34 -12.88
N SER A 579 -1.46 -12.20 -12.49
CA SER A 579 -2.86 -12.12 -12.08
C SER A 579 -3.61 -11.09 -12.93
N ILE A 580 -4.79 -11.46 -13.42
CA ILE A 580 -5.75 -10.52 -14.00
C ILE A 580 -6.79 -10.19 -12.93
N MET A 581 -6.87 -8.91 -12.62
CA MET A 581 -7.66 -8.38 -11.52
C MET A 581 -8.90 -7.66 -12.08
N ASP A 582 -9.99 -7.68 -11.33
CA ASP A 582 -11.11 -6.78 -11.61
C ASP A 582 -10.83 -5.36 -11.10
N GLN A 583 -11.81 -4.47 -11.32
CA GLN A 583 -11.73 -3.09 -10.85
C GLN A 583 -11.67 -2.95 -9.33
N ASN A 584 -12.03 -3.95 -8.53
CA ASN A 584 -11.89 -3.87 -7.08
C ASN A 584 -10.53 -4.38 -6.59
N GLY A 585 -9.67 -4.84 -7.51
CA GLY A 585 -8.43 -5.50 -7.13
C GLY A 585 -8.66 -6.92 -6.61
N ARG A 586 -9.80 -7.56 -6.94
CA ARG A 586 -10.02 -9.00 -6.72
C ARG A 586 -9.30 -9.78 -7.81
N PRO A 587 -8.50 -10.81 -7.47
CA PRO A 587 -7.94 -11.71 -8.47
C PRO A 587 -9.09 -12.47 -9.13
N ARG A 588 -9.13 -12.45 -10.47
CA ARG A 588 -10.13 -13.18 -11.26
C ARG A 588 -9.49 -14.32 -12.04
N ILE A 589 -8.30 -14.13 -12.59
CA ILE A 589 -7.60 -15.17 -13.36
C ILE A 589 -6.13 -15.17 -12.93
N ILE A 590 -5.57 -16.35 -12.69
CA ILE A 590 -4.11 -16.55 -12.54
C ILE A 590 -3.61 -17.19 -13.84
N VAL A 591 -2.61 -16.56 -14.46
CA VAL A 591 -1.98 -16.99 -15.71
C VAL A 591 -0.71 -17.79 -15.37
N PRO A 592 -0.74 -19.14 -15.48
CA PRO A 592 0.35 -19.97 -14.98
C PRO A 592 1.61 -19.83 -15.82
N LEU A 593 2.72 -19.49 -15.17
CA LEU A 593 4.05 -19.56 -15.75
C LEU A 593 4.64 -20.96 -15.46
N ILE A 594 5.20 -21.60 -16.48
CA ILE A 594 6.04 -22.80 -16.31
C ILE A 594 7.49 -22.33 -16.43
N PRO A 595 8.24 -22.24 -15.33
CA PRO A 595 9.65 -21.88 -15.40
C PRO A 595 10.43 -23.07 -15.98
N HIS A 596 11.15 -22.87 -17.08
CA HIS A 596 11.95 -23.93 -17.67
C HIS A 596 13.16 -24.25 -16.79
N THR A 597 13.27 -25.50 -16.35
CA THR A 597 14.53 -26.08 -15.87
C THR A 597 15.23 -26.71 -17.06
N ASN A 598 16.50 -26.40 -17.26
CA ASN A 598 17.36 -26.97 -18.31
C ASN A 598 16.96 -28.42 -18.71
N GLY A 599 16.25 -28.58 -19.82
CA GLY A 599 16.21 -29.83 -20.59
C GLY A 599 15.03 -30.80 -20.44
N SER A 600 13.94 -30.49 -19.73
CA SER A 600 12.76 -31.37 -19.73
C SER A 600 11.46 -30.61 -19.92
N HIS A 601 10.85 -30.73 -21.11
CA HIS A 601 9.47 -30.32 -21.34
C HIS A 601 8.55 -31.19 -20.45
N PRO A 602 7.81 -30.61 -19.49
CA PRO A 602 6.66 -31.30 -18.93
C PRO A 602 5.63 -31.35 -20.06
N THR A 603 5.39 -32.56 -20.57
CA THR A 603 4.26 -32.76 -21.48
C THR A 603 3.02 -32.55 -20.63
N LEU A 604 2.31 -31.44 -20.83
CA LEU A 604 0.97 -31.22 -20.28
C LEU A 604 0.12 -32.44 -20.65
N VAL A 605 -0.13 -33.31 -19.66
CA VAL A 605 -1.18 -34.33 -19.77
C VAL A 605 -2.47 -33.53 -19.84
N GLN A 606 -3.09 -33.54 -21.02
CA GLN A 606 -4.42 -33.00 -21.22
C GLN A 606 -5.37 -33.72 -20.25
N SER A 607 -5.89 -33.00 -19.26
CA SER A 607 -7.03 -33.42 -18.43
C SER A 607 -8.30 -32.77 -18.95
#